data_AF-A0AAP4Y617-F1
#
_entry.id   AF-A0AAP4Y617-F1
#
_cell.length_a   1.000
_cell.length_b   1.000
_cell.length_c   1.000
_cell.angle_alpha   90.00
_cell.angle_beta   90.00
_cell.angle_gamma   90.00
#
_symmetry.space_group_name_H-M   'P 1'
#
loop_
_entity.id
_entity.type
_entity.pdbx_description
1 polymer ?
#
loop_
_entity_poly.entity_id
_entity_poly.type
_entity_poly.pdbx_seq_one_letter_code
_entity_poly.pdbx_strand_id
1 'polypeptide(L)'
;MASLAEIVQTRVPGRVQYRRGLDLQRALGRARIEGRLGEDLLLLVEHEPVVTLGRGTEAGHLLAGPDGLAARGVDLVEIERGGDVTYHGPGQIVGYPILDLRRYRRDLHWYLRTVEEALIRALAELSLPAFRVAGHTGVWVGEEGAILSEGAIARGILAGSVRKIASIGVHVSRWVTWHGFALNVTDEPLENFRLIVPCGIDGVRMTSLAAEGVGVGAGRLGEALATGFSAAFEVRVRRETSTLEALRARAGSMTSAAGRDAAGRDRSAERRRVAGGGAT
;
A
#
# COMPACT_ATOMS: atom_id res chain seq x y z
N MET A 1 -19.47 13.76 -21.18
CA MET A 1 -18.11 13.39 -20.71
C MET A 1 -18.29 12.48 -19.51
N ALA A 2 -17.79 11.24 -19.55
CA ALA A 2 -17.78 10.40 -18.36
C ALA A 2 -16.90 11.06 -17.30
N SER A 3 -17.36 11.17 -16.05
CA SER A 3 -16.52 11.71 -14.98
C SER A 3 -15.34 10.76 -14.77
N LEU A 4 -14.12 11.28 -14.81
CA LEU A 4 -12.94 10.50 -14.42
C LEU A 4 -13.16 9.89 -13.03
N ALA A 5 -12.74 8.64 -12.85
CA ALA A 5 -12.72 8.03 -11.52
C ALA A 5 -11.86 8.88 -10.56
N GLU A 6 -12.14 8.78 -9.27
CA GLU A 6 -11.47 9.57 -8.24
C GLU A 6 -10.87 8.63 -7.18
N ILE A 7 -9.62 8.92 -6.81
CA ILE A 7 -8.93 8.34 -5.65
C ILE A 7 -8.78 9.43 -4.59
N VAL A 8 -9.13 9.09 -3.35
CA VAL A 8 -8.88 9.98 -2.20
C VAL A 8 -7.59 9.58 -1.53
N GLN A 9 -6.54 10.37 -1.75
CA GLN A 9 -5.27 10.21 -1.08
C GLN A 9 -5.36 10.78 0.34
N THR A 10 -5.33 9.90 1.33
CA THR A 10 -5.47 10.26 2.74
C THR A 10 -4.17 10.07 3.48
N ARG A 11 -3.59 11.14 4.00
CA ARG A 11 -2.44 11.05 4.91
C ARG A 11 -2.91 10.84 6.34
N VAL A 12 -2.35 9.85 7.03
CA VAL A 12 -2.48 9.70 8.49
C VAL A 12 -1.24 10.32 9.13
N PRO A 13 -1.38 11.39 9.94
CA PRO A 13 -0.24 12.00 10.62
C PRO A 13 0.36 11.09 11.70
N GLY A 14 1.66 11.25 11.93
CA GLY A 14 2.40 10.49 12.94
C GLY A 14 2.70 9.05 12.52
N ARG A 15 3.18 8.27 13.48
CA ARG A 15 3.53 6.86 13.29
C ARG A 15 2.38 5.96 13.70
N VAL A 16 2.19 4.89 12.94
CA VAL A 16 1.11 3.92 13.13
C VAL A 16 1.72 2.56 13.48
N GLN A 17 1.29 1.96 14.59
CA GLN A 17 1.61 0.55 14.87
C GLN A 17 1.11 -0.33 13.73
N TYR A 18 1.97 -1.22 13.21
CA TYR A 18 1.66 -1.97 11.99
C TYR A 18 0.34 -2.73 12.06
N ARG A 19 0.10 -3.46 13.16
CA ARG A 19 -1.16 -4.22 13.37
C ARG A 19 -2.41 -3.33 13.30
N ARG A 20 -2.35 -2.13 13.89
CA ARG A 20 -3.47 -1.17 13.85
C ARG A 20 -3.75 -0.68 12.42
N GLY A 21 -2.70 -0.48 11.63
CA GLY A 21 -2.81 -0.12 10.20
C GLY A 21 -3.34 -1.28 9.35
N LEU A 22 -2.90 -2.51 9.62
CA LEU A 22 -3.39 -3.72 8.95
C LEU A 22 -4.89 -3.95 9.19
N ASP A 23 -5.34 -3.80 10.44
CA ASP A 23 -6.77 -3.92 10.78
C ASP A 23 -7.61 -2.87 10.06
N LEU A 24 -7.10 -1.63 9.95
CA LEU A 24 -7.77 -0.57 9.20
C LEU A 24 -7.87 -0.92 7.70
N GLN A 25 -6.78 -1.39 7.09
CA GLN A 25 -6.78 -1.80 5.68
C GLN A 25 -7.83 -2.89 5.42
N ARG A 26 -7.87 -3.92 6.28
CA ARG A 26 -8.85 -5.00 6.18
C ARG A 26 -10.28 -4.48 6.33
N ALA A 27 -10.53 -3.58 7.28
CA ALA A 27 -11.85 -3.00 7.49
C ALA A 27 -12.32 -2.17 6.27
N LEU A 28 -11.45 -1.31 5.74
CA LEU A 28 -11.74 -0.49 4.56
C LEU A 28 -11.89 -1.36 3.30
N GLY A 29 -11.04 -2.36 3.12
CA GLY A 29 -11.15 -3.32 2.01
C GLY A 29 -12.47 -4.07 2.03
N ARG A 30 -12.91 -4.57 3.20
CA ARG A 30 -14.24 -5.19 3.37
C ARG A 30 -15.37 -4.20 3.07
N ALA A 31 -15.30 -3.00 3.62
CA ALA A 31 -16.31 -1.96 3.35
C ALA A 31 -16.39 -1.61 1.85
N ARG A 32 -15.26 -1.61 1.15
CA ARG A 32 -15.21 -1.38 -0.30
C ARG A 32 -15.82 -2.54 -1.09
N ILE A 33 -15.49 -3.78 -0.73
CA ILE A 33 -16.08 -5.00 -1.32
C ILE A 33 -17.61 -4.99 -1.20
N GLU A 34 -18.11 -4.61 -0.02
CA GLU A 34 -19.53 -4.57 0.32
C GLU A 34 -20.26 -3.33 -0.21
N GLY A 35 -19.55 -2.40 -0.86
CA GLY A 35 -20.12 -1.15 -1.38
C GLY A 35 -20.48 -0.11 -0.31
N ARG A 36 -20.11 -0.34 0.96
CA ARG A 36 -20.28 0.61 2.07
C ARG A 36 -19.24 1.74 2.04
N LEU A 37 -18.11 1.54 1.37
CA LEU A 37 -17.17 2.61 1.04
C LEU A 37 -17.34 2.98 -0.44
N GLY A 38 -17.85 4.19 -0.69
CA GLY A 38 -18.20 4.64 -2.04
C GLY A 38 -17.01 5.04 -2.92
N GLU A 39 -15.85 5.32 -2.30
CA GLU A 39 -14.67 5.85 -2.97
C GLU A 39 -13.47 4.91 -2.88
N ASP A 40 -12.54 5.04 -3.84
CA ASP A 40 -11.25 4.36 -3.79
C ASP A 40 -10.26 5.22 -2.99
N LEU A 41 -9.39 4.59 -2.20
CA LEU A 41 -8.47 5.29 -1.29
C LEU A 41 -7.02 5.02 -1.65
N LEU A 42 -6.16 6.01 -1.40
CA LEU A 42 -4.72 5.82 -1.25
C LEU A 42 -4.34 6.29 0.16
N LEU A 43 -4.19 5.36 1.10
CA LEU A 43 -3.75 5.72 2.45
C LEU A 43 -2.24 5.89 2.47
N LEU A 44 -1.75 7.00 3.01
CA LEU A 44 -0.32 7.24 3.24
C LEU A 44 -0.06 7.25 4.75
N VAL A 45 0.82 6.37 5.20
CA VAL A 45 1.19 6.22 6.62
C VAL A 45 2.70 6.09 6.75
N GLU A 46 3.19 6.30 7.97
CA GLU A 46 4.51 5.90 8.42
C GLU A 46 4.34 4.92 9.57
N HIS A 47 5.18 3.89 9.65
CA HIS A 47 5.05 2.84 10.66
C HIS A 47 6.10 2.97 11.76
N GLU A 48 5.73 2.48 12.95
CA GLU A 48 6.76 2.06 13.92
C GLU A 48 7.59 0.89 13.33
N PRO A 49 8.84 0.69 13.76
CA PRO A 49 9.72 -0.34 13.23
C PRO A 49 9.09 -1.73 13.23
N VAL A 50 9.05 -2.38 12.07
CA VAL A 50 8.45 -3.71 11.89
C VAL A 50 9.08 -4.45 10.72
N VAL A 51 9.31 -5.75 10.91
CA VAL A 51 9.55 -6.72 9.85
C VAL A 51 8.25 -7.45 9.55
N THR A 52 7.89 -7.55 8.28
CA THR A 52 6.68 -8.25 7.85
C THR A 52 7.01 -9.43 6.96
N LEU A 53 6.36 -10.57 7.21
CA LEU A 53 6.53 -11.80 6.45
C LEU A 53 5.31 -11.99 5.54
N GLY A 54 5.52 -11.92 4.23
CA GLY A 54 4.47 -12.18 3.23
C GLY A 54 4.29 -13.67 2.94
N ARG A 55 3.33 -14.01 2.06
CA ARG A 55 3.01 -15.41 1.72
C ARG A 55 4.16 -16.18 1.04
N GLY A 56 5.11 -15.49 0.42
CA GLY A 56 6.26 -16.09 -0.25
C GLY A 56 7.52 -16.10 0.61
N THR A 57 7.40 -15.98 1.94
CA THR A 57 8.57 -15.85 2.80
C THR A 57 9.34 -17.16 2.88
N GLU A 58 10.66 -17.10 2.65
CA GLU A 58 11.56 -18.24 2.81
C GLU A 58 12.24 -18.23 4.18
N ALA A 59 12.48 -19.42 4.75
CA ALA A 59 13.00 -19.59 6.10
C ALA A 59 14.39 -18.96 6.35
N GLY A 60 15.15 -18.68 5.28
CA GLY A 60 16.48 -18.06 5.34
C GLY A 60 16.50 -16.53 5.18
N HIS A 61 15.38 -15.90 4.85
CA HIS A 61 15.36 -14.46 4.57
C HIS A 61 15.18 -13.59 5.81
N LEU A 62 14.86 -14.20 6.95
CA LEU A 62 14.87 -13.54 8.26
C LEU A 62 16.24 -13.77 8.93
N LEU A 63 17.13 -12.77 8.89
CA LEU A 63 18.49 -12.89 9.42
C LEU A 63 18.54 -12.67 10.93
N ALA A 64 17.71 -11.74 11.43
CA ALA A 64 17.50 -11.56 12.86
C ALA A 64 16.23 -12.32 13.30
N GLY A 65 16.41 -13.37 14.10
CA GLY A 65 15.28 -14.09 14.70
C GLY A 65 14.41 -13.20 15.60
N PRO A 66 13.23 -13.67 16.04
CA PRO A 66 12.26 -12.89 16.80
C PRO A 66 12.85 -12.14 18.01
N ASP A 67 13.70 -12.80 18.80
CA ASP A 67 14.35 -12.19 19.97
C ASP A 67 15.33 -11.07 19.57
N GLY A 68 16.04 -11.25 18.45
CA GLY A 68 16.96 -10.26 17.90
C GLY A 68 16.24 -9.02 17.36
N LEU A 69 15.04 -9.18 16.81
CA LEU A 69 14.20 -8.07 16.40
C LEU A 69 13.63 -7.33 17.62
N ALA A 70 13.11 -8.07 18.60
CA ALA A 70 12.55 -7.51 19.83
C ALA A 70 13.59 -6.68 20.61
N ALA A 71 14.83 -7.16 20.70
CA ALA A 71 15.93 -6.44 21.34
C ALA A 71 16.27 -5.10 20.65
N ARG A 72 15.86 -4.92 19.38
CA ARG A 72 16.02 -3.69 18.61
C ARG A 72 14.75 -2.84 18.55
N GLY A 73 13.69 -3.24 19.27
CA GLY A 73 12.39 -2.58 19.22
C GLY A 73 11.68 -2.72 17.88
N VAL A 74 11.95 -3.81 17.14
CA VAL A 74 11.34 -4.09 15.83
C VAL A 74 10.29 -5.19 15.98
N ASP A 75 9.05 -4.89 15.61
CA ASP A 75 7.97 -5.87 15.63
C ASP A 75 8.15 -6.92 14.51
N LEU A 76 7.61 -8.12 14.70
CA LEU A 76 7.49 -9.15 13.66
C LEU A 76 6.01 -9.47 13.41
N VAL A 77 5.58 -9.38 12.15
CA VAL A 77 4.17 -9.62 11.76
C VAL A 77 4.05 -10.43 10.48
N GLU A 78 3.36 -11.56 10.54
CA GLU A 78 2.95 -12.33 9.36
C GLU A 78 1.68 -11.75 8.74
N ILE A 79 1.62 -11.71 7.40
CA ILE A 79 0.57 -11.03 6.65
C ILE A 79 0.24 -11.70 5.31
N GLU A 80 -0.93 -11.37 4.75
CA GLU A 80 -1.46 -12.01 3.55
C GLU A 80 -0.98 -11.42 2.22
N ARG A 81 -0.06 -10.45 2.25
CA ARG A 81 0.47 -9.84 1.02
C ARG A 81 1.29 -10.83 0.20
N GLY A 82 1.35 -10.58 -1.11
CA GLY A 82 2.37 -11.19 -1.96
C GLY A 82 3.78 -10.74 -1.59
N GLY A 83 4.77 -11.46 -2.10
CA GLY A 83 6.18 -11.22 -1.81
C GLY A 83 6.64 -11.87 -0.50
N ASP A 84 7.92 -11.66 -0.24
CA ASP A 84 8.73 -12.28 0.82
C ASP A 84 8.79 -11.36 2.05
N VAL A 85 9.89 -11.30 2.79
CA VAL A 85 10.14 -10.40 3.92
C VAL A 85 10.42 -8.95 3.49
N THR A 86 9.95 -7.96 4.27
CA THR A 86 10.35 -6.55 4.14
C THR A 86 10.34 -5.85 5.49
N TYR A 87 11.06 -4.72 5.58
CA TYR A 87 11.06 -3.81 6.73
C TYR A 87 10.22 -2.55 6.44
N HIS A 88 9.55 -2.06 7.48
CA HIS A 88 8.94 -0.72 7.53
C HIS A 88 9.34 -0.02 8.83
N GLY A 89 9.42 1.31 8.80
CA GLY A 89 9.75 2.09 9.98
C GLY A 89 9.76 3.58 9.69
N PRO A 90 10.25 4.39 10.64
CA PRO A 90 10.33 5.83 10.49
C PRO A 90 11.15 6.22 9.26
N GLY A 91 10.77 7.32 8.61
CA GLY A 91 11.43 7.79 7.39
C GLY A 91 11.08 7.01 6.12
N GLN A 92 10.10 6.10 6.17
CA GLN A 92 9.53 5.40 5.02
C GLN A 92 8.04 5.72 4.89
N ILE A 93 7.61 6.18 3.71
CA ILE A 93 6.19 6.38 3.43
C ILE A 93 5.61 5.10 2.84
N VAL A 94 4.66 4.53 3.55
CA VAL A 94 3.93 3.34 3.14
C VAL A 94 2.57 3.76 2.58
N GLY A 95 2.31 3.37 1.33
CA GLY A 95 1.08 3.65 0.61
C GLY A 95 0.22 2.42 0.47
N TYR A 96 -1.06 2.53 0.82
CA TYR A 96 -2.05 1.48 0.67
C TYR A 96 -3.17 1.90 -0.29
N PRO A 97 -3.05 1.57 -1.60
CA PRO A 97 -4.15 1.74 -2.54
C PRO A 97 -5.24 0.70 -2.24
N ILE A 98 -6.39 1.17 -1.77
CA ILE A 98 -7.61 0.39 -1.54
C ILE A 98 -8.57 0.70 -2.68
N LEU A 99 -8.38 -0.02 -3.79
CA LEU A 99 -9.03 0.27 -5.07
C LEU A 99 -9.94 -0.89 -5.47
N ASP A 100 -11.11 -0.59 -6.01
CA ASP A 100 -11.94 -1.57 -6.71
C ASP A 100 -11.54 -1.68 -8.18
N LEU A 101 -10.73 -2.68 -8.52
CA LEU A 101 -10.19 -2.90 -9.87
C LEU A 101 -11.26 -3.18 -10.93
N ARG A 102 -12.51 -3.50 -10.54
CA ARG A 102 -13.62 -3.64 -11.49
C ARG A 102 -13.95 -2.32 -12.19
N ARG A 103 -13.60 -1.19 -11.56
CA ARG A 103 -13.78 0.17 -12.10
C ARG A 103 -12.64 0.62 -13.01
N TYR A 104 -11.57 -0.17 -13.07
CA TYR A 104 -10.38 0.10 -13.88
C TYR A 104 -10.20 -1.06 -14.86
N ARG A 105 -9.36 -2.04 -14.49
CA ARG A 105 -9.08 -3.25 -15.25
C ARG A 105 -8.90 -4.42 -14.29
N ARG A 106 -9.57 -5.54 -14.57
CA ARG A 106 -9.47 -6.80 -13.81
C ARG A 106 -8.20 -7.57 -14.18
N ASP A 107 -7.05 -6.98 -13.91
CA ASP A 107 -5.73 -7.51 -14.27
C ASP A 107 -4.70 -7.10 -13.20
N LEU A 108 -4.15 -8.09 -12.50
CA LEU A 108 -3.20 -7.86 -11.41
C LEU A 108 -1.82 -7.44 -11.91
N HIS A 109 -1.40 -7.92 -13.09
CA HIS A 109 -0.14 -7.50 -13.69
C HIS A 109 -0.22 -6.05 -14.10
N TRP A 110 -1.32 -5.65 -14.75
CA TRP A 110 -1.60 -4.26 -15.04
C TRP A 110 -1.55 -3.42 -13.76
N TYR A 111 -2.29 -3.79 -12.71
CA TYR A 111 -2.33 -3.03 -11.47
C TYR A 111 -0.94 -2.82 -10.85
N LEU A 112 -0.14 -3.87 -10.74
CA LEU A 112 1.22 -3.77 -10.21
C LEU A 112 2.11 -2.85 -11.06
N ARG A 113 2.06 -2.99 -12.40
CA ARG A 113 2.81 -2.09 -13.30
C ARG A 113 2.33 -0.65 -13.21
N THR A 114 1.04 -0.41 -12.99
CA THR A 114 0.48 0.93 -12.81
C THR A 114 0.91 1.56 -11.48
N VAL A 115 1.03 0.78 -10.39
CA VAL A 115 1.59 1.27 -9.13
C VAL A 115 3.08 1.62 -9.28
N GLU A 116 3.86 0.79 -9.95
CA GLU A 116 5.26 1.13 -10.29
C GLU A 116 5.35 2.41 -11.12
N GLU A 117 4.45 2.58 -12.10
CA GLU A 117 4.41 3.78 -12.95
C GLU A 117 4.11 5.03 -12.14
N ALA A 118 3.13 4.94 -11.23
CA ALA A 118 2.73 6.05 -10.38
C ALA A 118 3.91 6.52 -9.53
N LEU A 119 4.69 5.60 -8.99
CA LEU A 119 5.88 5.92 -8.21
C LEU A 119 7.00 6.48 -9.08
N ILE A 120 7.27 5.91 -10.26
CA ILE A 120 8.28 6.42 -11.19
C ILE A 120 7.96 7.88 -11.59
N ARG A 121 6.70 8.16 -11.92
CA ARG A 121 6.25 9.53 -12.25
C ARG A 121 6.36 10.46 -11.04
N ALA A 122 6.00 10.00 -9.84
CA ALA A 122 6.16 10.78 -8.63
C ALA A 122 7.64 11.11 -8.34
N LEU A 123 8.56 10.17 -8.58
CA LEU A 123 9.99 10.42 -8.41
C LEU A 123 10.55 11.37 -9.47
N ALA A 124 10.06 11.27 -10.72
CA ALA A 124 10.42 12.21 -11.79
C ALA A 124 10.00 13.66 -11.45
N GLU A 125 8.84 13.87 -10.81
CA GLU A 125 8.38 15.17 -10.27
C GLU A 125 9.29 15.74 -9.16
N LEU A 126 10.12 14.88 -8.57
CA LEU A 126 11.15 15.23 -7.59
C LEU A 126 12.56 15.23 -8.19
N SER A 127 12.64 15.22 -9.53
CA SER A 127 13.89 15.20 -10.30
C SER A 127 14.77 13.97 -10.03
N LEU A 128 14.16 12.85 -9.64
CA LEU A 128 14.84 11.56 -9.48
C LEU A 128 14.37 10.56 -10.55
N PRO A 129 15.14 10.36 -11.63
CA PRO A 129 14.84 9.33 -12.62
C PRO A 129 14.83 7.95 -11.97
N ALA A 130 13.75 7.22 -12.19
CA ALA A 130 13.55 5.88 -11.66
C ALA A 130 13.00 4.95 -12.73
N PHE A 131 13.19 3.66 -12.56
CA PHE A 131 12.83 2.65 -13.56
C PHE A 131 12.39 1.34 -12.91
N ARG A 132 11.88 0.44 -13.76
CA ARG A 132 11.56 -0.94 -13.41
C ARG A 132 12.73 -1.84 -13.76
N VAL A 133 12.91 -2.88 -12.96
CA VAL A 133 13.78 -3.99 -13.33
C VAL A 133 12.89 -5.19 -13.69
N ALA A 134 13.13 -5.80 -14.86
CA ALA A 134 12.41 -7.00 -15.27
C ALA A 134 12.60 -8.13 -14.25
N GLY A 135 11.54 -8.88 -13.94
CA GLY A 135 11.57 -9.93 -12.91
C GLY A 135 11.58 -9.44 -11.46
N HIS A 136 11.92 -8.17 -11.19
CA HIS A 136 12.11 -7.65 -9.83
C HIS A 136 11.13 -6.51 -9.51
N THR A 137 9.96 -6.87 -8.97
CA THR A 137 8.90 -5.93 -8.59
C THR A 137 9.38 -4.84 -7.63
N GLY A 138 9.02 -3.61 -7.93
CA GLY A 138 9.42 -2.41 -7.19
C GLY A 138 9.97 -1.32 -8.11
N VAL A 139 10.46 -0.26 -7.50
CA VAL A 139 11.03 0.88 -8.23
C VAL A 139 12.50 1.05 -7.84
N TRP A 140 13.30 1.33 -8.86
CA TRP A 140 14.76 1.28 -8.83
C TRP A 140 15.35 2.58 -9.38
N VAL A 141 16.55 2.90 -8.91
CA VAL A 141 17.36 4.03 -9.37
C VAL A 141 18.78 3.54 -9.65
N GLY A 142 19.53 4.26 -10.47
CA GLY A 142 20.86 3.86 -10.87
C GLY A 142 21.35 4.61 -12.09
N GLU A 143 22.58 4.30 -12.50
CA GLU A 143 23.22 4.93 -13.65
C GLU A 143 22.59 4.44 -14.97
N GLU A 144 22.47 5.36 -15.93
CA GLU A 144 21.85 5.13 -17.25
C GLU A 144 22.47 3.93 -18.01
N GLY A 145 23.76 3.65 -17.80
CA GLY A 145 24.47 2.52 -18.40
C GLY A 145 24.24 1.15 -17.74
N ALA A 146 23.65 1.10 -16.55
CA ALA A 146 23.34 -0.17 -15.84
C ALA A 146 22.06 -0.84 -16.37
N ILE A 147 21.32 -0.17 -17.26
CA ILE A 147 19.97 -0.54 -17.74
C ILE A 147 20.02 -1.07 -19.19
N LEU A 148 21.19 -1.49 -19.67
CA LEU A 148 21.40 -1.81 -21.09
C LEU A 148 21.12 -3.29 -21.45
N SER A 149 20.98 -4.19 -20.47
CA SER A 149 20.56 -5.58 -20.65
C SER A 149 20.22 -6.25 -19.31
N GLU A 150 19.51 -7.38 -19.33
CA GLU A 150 19.23 -8.19 -18.14
C GLU A 150 20.52 -8.59 -17.39
N GLY A 151 21.58 -8.96 -18.12
CA GLY A 151 22.89 -9.25 -17.54
C GLY A 151 23.60 -8.01 -16.97
N ALA A 152 23.37 -6.82 -17.51
CA ALA A 152 23.88 -5.57 -16.93
C ALA A 152 23.15 -5.19 -15.64
N ILE A 153 21.85 -5.44 -15.56
CA ILE A 153 21.06 -5.16 -14.34
C ILE A 153 21.47 -6.10 -13.21
N ALA A 154 21.62 -7.40 -13.47
CA ALA A 154 22.09 -8.34 -12.45
C ALA A 154 23.47 -7.94 -11.90
N ARG A 155 24.41 -7.56 -12.77
CA ARG A 155 25.72 -7.02 -12.36
C ARG A 155 25.59 -5.70 -11.60
N GLY A 156 24.70 -4.81 -12.03
CA GLY A 156 24.47 -3.52 -11.39
C GLY A 156 23.84 -3.64 -10.00
N ILE A 157 22.95 -4.61 -9.80
CA ILE A 157 22.41 -4.96 -8.48
C ILE A 157 23.54 -5.43 -7.57
N LEU A 158 24.34 -6.40 -8.03
CA LEU A 158 25.48 -6.93 -7.26
C LEU A 158 26.55 -5.88 -6.97
N ALA A 159 26.81 -4.97 -7.91
CA ALA A 159 27.76 -3.86 -7.75
C ALA A 159 27.19 -2.68 -6.94
N GLY A 160 25.87 -2.64 -6.69
CA GLY A 160 25.18 -1.54 -6.03
C GLY A 160 24.98 -0.28 -6.89
N SER A 161 25.26 -0.33 -8.19
CA SER A 161 24.98 0.77 -9.13
C SER A 161 23.50 0.85 -9.51
N VAL A 162 22.73 -0.22 -9.28
CA VAL A 162 21.26 -0.28 -9.32
C VAL A 162 20.74 -0.53 -7.92
N ARG A 163 19.91 0.38 -7.39
CA ARG A 163 19.43 0.38 -6.02
C ARG A 163 17.91 0.44 -5.97
N LYS A 164 17.31 -0.23 -4.99
CA LYS A 164 15.85 -0.25 -4.83
C LYS A 164 15.42 0.89 -3.91
N ILE A 165 14.53 1.76 -4.40
CA ILE A 165 14.00 2.89 -3.63
C ILE A 165 12.59 2.62 -3.10
N ALA A 166 11.80 1.78 -3.78
CA ALA A 166 10.48 1.38 -3.32
C ALA A 166 10.20 -0.12 -3.49
N SER A 167 9.61 -0.71 -2.45
CA SER A 167 9.13 -2.09 -2.46
C SER A 167 7.61 -2.11 -2.65
N ILE A 168 7.10 -3.09 -3.40
CA ILE A 168 5.68 -3.22 -3.71
C ILE A 168 5.25 -4.65 -3.40
N GLY A 169 4.20 -4.79 -2.60
CA GLY A 169 3.59 -6.06 -2.23
C GLY A 169 2.12 -5.83 -1.89
N VAL A 170 1.24 -6.50 -2.63
CA VAL A 170 -0.21 -6.25 -2.58
C VAL A 170 -0.97 -7.50 -2.17
N HIS A 171 -2.16 -7.31 -1.62
CA HIS A 171 -3.19 -8.33 -1.51
C HIS A 171 -4.41 -7.90 -2.32
N VAL A 172 -5.09 -8.87 -2.94
CA VAL A 172 -6.34 -8.62 -3.65
C VAL A 172 -7.37 -9.67 -3.24
N SER A 173 -8.56 -9.20 -2.89
CA SER A 173 -9.73 -10.06 -2.63
C SER A 173 -10.94 -9.49 -3.33
N ARG A 174 -11.66 -10.32 -4.09
CA ARG A 174 -12.84 -9.91 -4.88
C ARG A 174 -12.60 -8.65 -5.73
N TRP A 175 -11.40 -8.53 -6.31
CA TRP A 175 -10.94 -7.38 -7.10
C TRP A 175 -10.77 -6.07 -6.32
N VAL A 176 -10.79 -6.10 -5.00
CA VAL A 176 -10.41 -4.96 -4.14
C VAL A 176 -9.01 -5.18 -3.58
N THR A 177 -8.16 -4.15 -3.68
CA THR A 177 -6.76 -4.19 -3.27
C THR A 177 -6.56 -3.69 -1.83
N TRP A 178 -5.49 -4.12 -1.16
CA TRP A 178 -4.84 -3.43 -0.04
C TRP A 178 -3.40 -3.95 0.13
N HIS A 179 -2.69 -3.55 1.18
CA HIS A 179 -1.24 -3.34 1.16
C HIS A 179 -0.90 -2.41 0.00
N GLY A 180 0.29 -2.48 -0.59
CA GLY A 180 0.68 -1.51 -1.60
C GLY A 180 2.17 -1.38 -1.73
N PHE A 181 2.68 -0.18 -1.45
CA PHE A 181 4.08 0.15 -1.64
C PHE A 181 4.70 0.75 -0.37
N ALA A 182 6.02 0.71 -0.31
CA ALA A 182 6.84 1.33 0.72
C ALA A 182 7.98 2.08 0.03
N LEU A 183 7.95 3.41 0.10
CA LEU A 183 8.94 4.32 -0.49
C LEU A 183 9.88 4.83 0.61
N ASN A 184 11.17 4.60 0.44
CA ASN A 184 12.19 5.09 1.37
C ASN A 184 12.44 6.58 1.14
N VAL A 185 12.21 7.41 2.15
CA VAL A 185 12.33 8.87 2.05
C VAL A 185 13.62 9.36 2.69
N THR A 186 13.91 8.87 3.90
CA THR A 186 15.15 9.18 4.61
C THR A 186 16.03 7.93 4.73
N ASP A 187 17.22 8.09 5.30
CA ASP A 187 18.19 7.00 5.45
C ASP A 187 17.95 6.13 6.69
N GLU A 188 17.13 6.60 7.64
CA GLU A 188 16.78 5.89 8.87
C GLU A 188 16.34 4.42 8.68
N PRO A 189 15.48 4.07 7.70
CA PRO A 189 15.09 2.68 7.49
C PRO A 189 16.18 1.81 6.85
N LEU A 190 17.23 2.39 6.23
CA LEU A 190 18.17 1.66 5.37
C LEU A 190 19.02 0.65 6.15
N GLU A 191 19.43 0.97 7.38
CA GLU A 191 20.22 0.05 8.19
C GLU A 191 19.43 -1.20 8.61
N ASN A 192 18.12 -1.04 8.84
CA ASN A 192 17.25 -2.12 9.28
C ASN A 192 16.94 -3.14 8.17
N PHE A 193 17.18 -2.81 6.90
CA PHE A 193 17.14 -3.80 5.83
C PHE A 193 18.24 -4.86 5.95
N ARG A 194 19.30 -4.63 6.75
CA ARG A 194 20.32 -5.65 7.06
C ARG A 194 19.82 -6.76 7.98
N LEU A 195 18.63 -6.60 8.58
CA LEU A 195 17.99 -7.63 9.42
C LEU A 195 17.33 -8.73 8.59
N ILE A 196 17.24 -8.54 7.26
CA ILE A 196 16.50 -9.38 6.34
C ILE A 196 17.26 -9.54 5.02
N VAL A 197 16.88 -10.52 4.20
CA VAL A 197 17.22 -10.57 2.78
C VAL A 197 16.05 -9.94 2.02
N PRO A 198 16.12 -8.68 1.58
CA PRO A 198 14.96 -7.97 1.06
C PRO A 198 14.49 -8.59 -0.26
N CYS A 199 13.20 -8.97 -0.33
CA CYS A 199 12.57 -9.48 -1.55
C CYS A 199 13.27 -10.73 -2.16
N GLY A 200 14.02 -11.50 -1.38
CA GLY A 200 14.79 -12.66 -1.85
C GLY A 200 15.89 -12.33 -2.87
N ILE A 201 16.30 -11.07 -2.98
CA ILE A 201 17.35 -10.64 -3.92
C ILE A 201 18.65 -10.49 -3.13
N ASP A 202 19.54 -11.45 -3.26
CA ASP A 202 20.86 -11.36 -2.64
C ASP A 202 21.67 -10.19 -3.22
N GLY A 203 22.37 -9.47 -2.34
CA GLY A 203 23.15 -8.28 -2.70
C GLY A 203 22.34 -7.04 -3.07
N VAL A 204 21.00 -7.04 -2.94
CA VAL A 204 20.19 -5.85 -3.23
C VAL A 204 20.54 -4.70 -2.30
N ARG A 205 20.90 -3.55 -2.87
CA ARG A 205 21.11 -2.32 -2.11
C ARG A 205 19.83 -1.50 -2.09
N MET A 206 19.29 -1.26 -0.90
CA MET A 206 18.22 -0.30 -0.69
C MET A 206 18.79 1.13 -0.71
N THR A 207 18.01 2.08 -1.21
CA THR A 207 18.31 3.52 -1.14
C THR A 207 17.09 4.31 -0.70
N SER A 208 17.22 5.62 -0.54
CA SER A 208 16.17 6.55 -0.13
C SER A 208 16.22 7.83 -0.97
N LEU A 209 15.19 8.68 -0.90
CA LEU A 209 15.26 10.01 -1.49
C LEU A 209 16.45 10.82 -0.95
N ALA A 210 16.68 10.79 0.37
CA ALA A 210 17.79 11.51 1.01
C ALA A 210 19.17 11.01 0.52
N ALA A 211 19.37 9.69 0.41
CA ALA A 211 20.61 9.10 -0.09
C ALA A 211 20.88 9.45 -1.56
N GLU A 212 19.83 9.65 -2.36
CA GLU A 212 19.94 10.12 -3.76
C GLU A 212 19.96 11.66 -3.86
N GLY A 213 20.13 12.38 -2.75
CA GLY A 213 20.27 13.85 -2.72
C GLY A 213 18.96 14.63 -2.80
N VAL A 214 17.81 13.97 -2.66
CA VAL A 214 16.48 14.57 -2.74
C VAL A 214 15.90 14.80 -1.35
N GLY A 215 16.04 16.03 -0.85
CA GLY A 215 15.36 16.48 0.37
C GLY A 215 13.91 16.87 0.07
N VAL A 216 12.93 16.15 0.62
CA VAL A 216 11.50 16.44 0.40
C VAL A 216 10.69 16.43 1.70
N GLY A 217 9.85 17.45 1.88
CA GLY A 217 8.88 17.49 2.97
C GLY A 217 7.61 16.68 2.64
N ALA A 218 6.92 16.20 3.68
CA ALA A 218 5.73 15.35 3.52
C ALA A 218 4.64 15.93 2.60
N GLY A 219 4.46 17.26 2.58
CA GLY A 219 3.48 17.93 1.72
C GLY A 219 3.81 17.82 0.23
N ARG A 220 5.08 18.09 -0.15
CA ARG A 220 5.56 17.99 -1.54
C ARG A 220 5.64 16.53 -2.00
N LEU A 221 6.04 15.62 -1.12
CA LEU A 221 6.02 14.18 -1.43
C LEU A 221 4.58 13.69 -1.67
N GLY A 222 3.63 14.09 -0.82
CA GLY A 222 2.23 13.76 -1.03
C GLY A 222 1.65 14.36 -2.30
N GLU A 223 2.12 15.53 -2.75
CA GLU A 223 1.75 16.09 -4.05
C GLU A 223 2.31 15.25 -5.21
N ALA A 224 3.60 14.93 -5.18
CA ALA A 224 4.25 14.13 -6.21
C ALA A 224 3.58 12.75 -6.36
N LEU A 225 3.25 12.08 -5.25
CA LEU A 225 2.51 10.82 -5.27
C LEU A 225 1.11 10.98 -5.89
N ALA A 226 0.39 12.06 -5.55
CA ALA A 226 -0.92 12.33 -6.14
C ALA A 226 -0.84 12.55 -7.65
N THR A 227 0.15 13.31 -8.13
CA THR A 227 0.42 13.51 -9.55
C THR A 227 0.73 12.20 -10.25
N GLY A 228 1.62 11.39 -9.65
CA GLY A 228 1.99 10.08 -10.18
C GLY A 228 0.80 9.13 -10.31
N PHE A 229 -0.01 9.00 -9.26
CA PHE A 229 -1.21 8.16 -9.29
C PHE A 229 -2.27 8.70 -10.27
N SER A 230 -2.48 10.01 -10.31
CA SER A 230 -3.40 10.65 -11.26
C SER A 230 -3.03 10.33 -12.70
N ALA A 231 -1.74 10.47 -13.04
CA ALA A 231 -1.25 10.25 -14.39
C ALA A 231 -1.21 8.77 -14.77
N ALA A 232 -0.84 7.87 -13.85
CA ALA A 232 -0.71 6.44 -14.14
C ALA A 232 -2.07 5.72 -14.22
N PHE A 233 -3.02 6.08 -13.36
CA PHE A 233 -4.37 5.48 -13.33
C PHE A 233 -5.39 6.26 -14.16
N GLU A 234 -5.02 7.42 -14.71
CA GLU A 234 -5.91 8.31 -15.47
C GLU A 234 -7.14 8.74 -14.66
N VAL A 235 -6.90 9.13 -13.41
CA VAL A 235 -7.92 9.51 -12.42
C VAL A 235 -7.69 10.89 -11.85
N ARG A 236 -8.71 11.48 -11.23
CA ARG A 236 -8.48 12.58 -10.30
C ARG A 236 -7.99 12.03 -8.97
N VAL A 237 -7.05 12.75 -8.35
CA VAL A 237 -6.62 12.48 -6.99
C VAL A 237 -6.97 13.68 -6.12
N ARG A 238 -7.84 13.46 -5.14
CA ARG A 238 -8.15 14.46 -4.10
C ARG A 238 -7.32 14.13 -2.86
N ARG A 239 -6.64 15.13 -2.29
CA ARG A 239 -5.81 14.94 -1.09
C ARG A 239 -6.59 15.35 0.16
N GLU A 240 -6.44 14.57 1.22
CA GLU A 240 -6.93 14.90 2.56
C GLU A 240 -5.98 14.40 3.65
N THR A 241 -6.22 14.86 4.87
CA THR A 241 -5.58 14.32 6.09
C THR A 241 -6.68 13.81 7.01
N SER A 242 -6.48 12.64 7.61
CA SER A 242 -7.46 12.04 8.51
C SER A 242 -6.78 11.24 9.62
N THR A 243 -7.49 11.01 10.71
CA THR A 243 -6.99 10.17 11.81
C THR A 243 -7.32 8.70 11.56
N LEU A 244 -6.60 7.82 12.26
CA LEU A 244 -6.87 6.38 12.20
C LEU A 244 -8.31 6.07 12.67
N GLU A 245 -8.78 6.76 13.71
CA GLU A 245 -10.12 6.62 14.28
C GLU A 245 -11.20 7.06 13.29
N ALA A 246 -11.01 8.20 12.62
CA ALA A 246 -11.96 8.69 11.62
C ALA A 246 -12.05 7.74 10.42
N LEU A 247 -10.93 7.19 9.96
CA LEU A 247 -10.91 6.19 8.88
C LEU A 247 -11.57 4.87 9.30
N ARG A 248 -11.40 4.43 10.56
CA ARG A 248 -12.12 3.28 11.10
C ARG A 248 -13.63 3.53 11.15
N ALA A 249 -14.03 4.72 11.58
CA ALA A 249 -15.44 5.12 11.56
C ALA A 249 -16.00 5.10 10.14
N ARG A 250 -15.28 5.62 9.14
CA ARG A 250 -15.65 5.55 7.71
C ARG A 250 -15.83 4.11 7.22
N ALA A 251 -14.99 3.19 7.68
CA ALA A 251 -15.10 1.77 7.35
C ALA A 251 -16.33 1.10 8.00
N GLY A 252 -16.86 1.64 9.10
CA GLY A 252 -18.04 1.13 9.81
C GLY A 252 -19.35 1.84 9.48
N SER A 253 -19.31 3.15 9.21
CA SER A 253 -20.49 3.98 8.99
C SER A 253 -20.86 4.08 7.51
N MET A 254 -21.70 3.15 7.04
CA MET A 254 -22.71 3.43 6.00
C MET A 254 -23.97 2.56 6.18
N THR A 255 -24.34 2.26 7.43
CA THR A 255 -25.70 1.83 7.78
C THR A 255 -26.51 3.03 8.26
N SER A 256 -26.85 3.96 7.36
CA SER A 256 -28.00 4.86 7.57
C SER A 256 -28.61 5.46 6.29
N ALA A 257 -27.97 5.30 5.11
CA ALA A 257 -28.52 5.82 3.85
C ALA A 257 -29.27 4.77 3.00
N ALA A 258 -29.13 3.46 3.29
CA ALA A 258 -29.86 2.39 2.59
C ALA A 258 -31.00 1.84 3.47
N GLY A 259 -31.97 2.70 3.80
CA GLY A 259 -33.08 2.32 4.67
C GLY A 259 -34.21 3.33 4.81
N ARG A 260 -34.37 4.28 3.87
CA ARG A 260 -35.57 5.09 3.76
C ARG A 260 -36.19 4.85 2.40
N ASP A 261 -37.06 3.86 2.35
CA ASP A 261 -38.10 3.81 1.33
C ASP A 261 -39.08 4.97 1.58
N ALA A 262 -39.70 5.51 0.53
CA ALA A 262 -40.50 6.75 0.54
C ALA A 262 -41.82 6.68 1.37
N ALA A 263 -41.95 5.73 2.28
CA ALA A 263 -43.16 5.51 3.08
C ALA A 263 -42.91 5.22 4.57
N GLY A 264 -41.68 5.18 5.07
CA GLY A 264 -41.38 5.18 6.51
C GLY A 264 -42.14 4.14 7.37
N ARG A 265 -42.26 2.89 6.92
CA ARG A 265 -42.88 1.81 7.73
C ARG A 265 -41.92 0.68 8.03
N ASP A 266 -41.77 0.39 9.32
CA ASP A 266 -41.05 -0.73 9.91
C ASP A 266 -41.82 -2.05 9.67
N ARG A 267 -41.21 -3.01 8.98
CA ARG A 267 -41.80 -4.34 8.69
C ARG A 267 -41.54 -5.38 9.79
N SER A 268 -41.06 -4.98 10.96
CA SER A 268 -40.86 -5.89 12.11
C SER A 268 -42.16 -6.44 12.71
N ALA A 269 -43.31 -5.82 12.45
CA ALA A 269 -44.57 -6.16 13.11
C ALA A 269 -45.46 -7.19 12.37
N GLU A 270 -45.22 -7.46 11.08
CA GLU A 270 -46.20 -8.18 10.24
C GLU A 270 -45.98 -9.70 10.17
N ARG A 271 -44.83 -10.21 10.62
CA ARG A 271 -44.54 -11.66 10.62
C ARG A 271 -45.09 -12.44 11.82
N ARG A 272 -45.72 -11.78 12.80
CA ARG A 272 -46.26 -12.44 14.01
C ARG A 272 -47.77 -12.73 13.99
N ARG A 273 -48.50 -12.44 12.90
CA ARG A 273 -49.96 -12.67 12.85
C ARG A 273 -50.45 -13.83 11.98
N VAL A 274 -49.56 -14.65 11.39
CA VAL A 274 -49.98 -15.73 10.48
C VAL A 274 -49.84 -17.15 11.09
N ALA A 275 -49.34 -17.29 12.32
CA ALA A 275 -49.05 -18.62 12.90
C ALA A 275 -49.84 -18.97 14.18
N GLY A 276 -51.11 -18.57 14.31
CA GLY A 276 -51.84 -18.76 15.57
C GLY A 276 -53.35 -18.94 15.47
N GLY A 277 -53.89 -19.55 14.41
CA GLY A 277 -55.31 -19.87 14.34
C GLY A 277 -55.60 -21.17 13.61
N GLY A 278 -55.89 -22.25 14.35
CA GLY A 278 -56.52 -23.44 13.80
C GLY A 278 -56.33 -24.74 14.61
N ALA A 279 -57.44 -25.22 15.20
CA ALA A 279 -57.75 -26.57 15.72
C ALA A 279 -56.98 -27.01 17.00
N THR A 280 -57.60 -27.45 18.09
CA THR A 280 -58.95 -27.96 18.42
C THR A 280 -59.36 -27.51 19.81
#